data_AF-M0DSW3-F1
#
_entry.id   AF-M0DSW3-F1
#
_cell.length_a   1.000
_cell.length_b   1.000
_cell.length_c   1.000
_cell.angle_alpha   90.00
_cell.angle_beta   90.00
_cell.angle_gamma   90.00
#
_symmetry.space_group_name_H-M   'P 1'
#
loop_
_entity.id
_entity.type
_entity.pdbx_description
1 polymer ?
#
loop_
_entity_poly.entity_id
_entity_poly.type
_entity_poly.pdbx_seq_one_letter_code
_entity_poly.pdbx_strand_id
1 'polypeptide(L)' 'MTNALRSRLGDYYDPDPRATVICLLGSAFTLAMMLPIADLANPYHAFGVAGTTLALLGSIAILVDPRRRRGTERD' A
#
# COMPACT_ATOMS: atom_id res chain seq x y z
N MET A 1 -23.95 -9.09 7.61
CA MET A 1 -23.68 -7.67 7.88
C MET A 1 -22.27 -7.23 7.46
N THR A 2 -21.24 -8.02 7.73
CA THR A 2 -19.84 -7.76 7.30
C THR A 2 -19.65 -7.64 5.78
N ASN A 3 -20.31 -8.47 4.97
CA ASN A 3 -20.21 -8.40 3.51
C ASN A 3 -20.80 -7.12 2.91
N ALA A 4 -21.91 -6.62 3.45
CA ALA A 4 -22.52 -5.37 2.98
C ALA A 4 -21.66 -4.15 3.33
N LEU A 5 -21.05 -4.16 4.53
CA LEU A 5 -20.11 -3.13 4.95
C LEU A 5 -18.82 -3.16 4.11
N ARG A 6 -18.29 -4.35 3.80
CA ARG A 6 -17.14 -4.53 2.90
C ARG A 6 -17.42 -4.11 1.46
N SER A 7 -18.62 -4.37 0.95
CA SER A 7 -19.07 -3.93 -0.38
C SER A 7 -19.19 -2.41 -0.44
N ARG A 8 -19.88 -1.80 0.53
CA ARG A 8 -20.00 -0.34 0.66
C ARG A 8 -18.65 0.34 0.81
N LEU A 9 -17.73 -0.28 1.56
CA LEU A 9 -16.38 0.22 1.70
C LEU A 9 -15.62 0.07 0.38
N GLY A 10 -15.75 -1.03 -0.36
CA GLY A 10 -15.15 -1.17 -1.69
C GLY A 10 -15.72 -0.21 -2.75
N ASP A 11 -17.00 0.17 -2.65
CA ASP A 11 -17.61 1.14 -3.56
C ASP A 11 -17.22 2.59 -3.23
N TYR A 12 -16.95 2.90 -1.95
CA TYR A 12 -16.53 4.23 -1.50
C TYR A 12 -15.01 4.42 -1.53
N TYR A 13 -14.29 3.31 -1.31
CA TYR A 13 -12.85 3.14 -1.50
C TYR A 13 -12.68 2.35 -2.80
N ASP A 14 -12.98 2.98 -3.95
CA ASP A 14 -12.38 2.56 -5.22
C ASP A 14 -11.01 3.25 -5.29
N PRO A 15 -9.94 2.60 -4.81
CA PRO A 15 -8.64 3.25 -4.78
C PRO A 15 -8.20 3.48 -6.22
N ASP A 16 -8.17 4.76 -6.64
CA ASP A 16 -7.68 5.11 -7.97
C ASP A 16 -6.30 4.45 -8.18
N PRO A 17 -6.17 3.54 -9.15
CA PRO A 17 -4.92 2.82 -9.38
C PRO A 17 -3.76 3.78 -9.66
N ARG A 18 -4.03 4.98 -10.19
CA ARG A 18 -3.01 6.02 -10.40
C ARG A 18 -2.50 6.59 -9.08
N ALA A 19 -3.41 6.93 -8.16
CA ALA A 19 -3.05 7.40 -6.82
C ALA A 19 -2.22 6.34 -6.07
N THR A 20 -2.60 5.06 -6.21
CA THR A 20 -1.88 3.93 -5.62
C THR A 20 -0.44 3.82 -6.15
N VAL A 21 -0.22 4.02 -7.46
CA VAL A 21 1.13 4.00 -8.06
C VAL A 21 1.98 5.16 -7.53
N ILE A 22 1.41 6.35 -7.35
CA ILE A 22 2.11 7.51 -6.79
C ILE A 22 2.51 7.23 -5.33
N CYS A 23 1.60 6.67 -4.52
CA CYS A 23 1.90 6.25 -3.15
C CYS A 23 2.98 5.17 -3.09
N LEU A 24 2.96 4.21 -4.01
CA LEU A 24 3.98 3.17 -4.11
C LEU A 24 5.36 3.76 -4.42
N LEU A 25 5.44 4.69 -5.38
CA LEU A 25 6.69 5.34 -5.74
C LEU A 25 7.22 6.22 -4.59
N GLY A 26 6.34 6.99 -3.95
CA GLY A 26 6.71 7.86 -2.82
C GLY A 26 7.17 7.07 -1.60
N SER A 27 6.50 5.97 -1.27
CA SER A 27 6.90 5.09 -0.17
C SER A 27 8.21 4.36 -0.46
N ALA A 28 8.42 3.86 -1.69
CA ALA A 28 9.68 3.25 -2.11
C ALA A 28 10.85 4.24 -2.04
N PHE A 29 10.64 5.46 -2.54
CA PHE A 29 11.65 6.53 -2.49
C PHE A 29 12.01 6.90 -1.05
N THR A 30 11.00 7.09 -0.19
CA THR A 30 11.21 7.43 1.23
C THR A 30 11.95 6.32 1.95
N LEU A 31 11.58 5.05 1.70
CA LEU A 31 12.25 3.88 2.27
C LEU A 31 13.72 3.80 1.80
N ALA A 32 13.98 4.02 0.51
CA ALA A 32 15.33 4.03 -0.06
C ALA A 32 16.21 5.16 0.52
N MET A 33 15.63 6.31 0.83
CA MET A 33 16.33 7.43 1.46
C MET A 33 16.56 7.21 2.97
N MET A 34 15.65 6.54 3.66
CA MET A 34 15.83 6.22 5.09
C MET A 34 16.84 5.10 5.32
N LEU A 35 16.83 4.05 4.50
CA LEU A 35 17.68 2.87 4.68
C LEU A 35 19.18 3.16 4.96
N PRO A 36 19.85 4.08 4.24
CA PRO A 36 21.28 4.34 4.45
C PRO A 36 21.60 5.14 5.72
N ILE A 37 20.62 5.83 6.31
CA ILE A 37 20.80 6.72 7.46
C ILE A 37 20.11 6.15 8.71
N ALA A 38 19.29 5.10 8.55
CA ALA A 38 18.54 4.51 9.63
C ALA A 38 19.46 3.80 10.61
N ASP A 39 19.69 4.43 11.76
CA ASP A 39 20.15 3.74 12.94
C ASP A 39 18.97 2.97 13.54
N LEU A 40 18.93 1.65 13.32
CA LEU A 40 17.85 0.79 13.82
C LEU A 40 17.81 0.71 15.37
N ALA A 41 18.86 1.17 16.06
CA ALA A 41 18.83 1.31 17.52
C ALA A 41 17.99 2.51 17.98
N ASN A 42 17.74 3.49 17.08
CA ASN A 42 16.90 4.64 17.37
C ASN A 42 15.42 4.34 17.03
N PRO A 43 14.51 4.38 18.03
CA PRO A 43 13.11 3.99 17.85
C PRO A 43 12.36 4.86 16.83
N TYR A 44 12.78 6.11 16.62
CA TYR A 44 12.15 6.99 15.62
C TYR A 44 12.47 6.57 14.18
N HIS A 45 13.70 6.09 13.95
CA HIS A 45 14.08 5.58 12.63
C HIS A 45 13.39 4.25 12.33
N ALA A 46 13.31 3.36 13.33
CA ALA A 46 12.57 2.11 13.20
C ALA A 46 11.08 2.34 12.90
N PHE A 47 10.45 3.31 13.55
CA PHE A 47 9.04 3.67 13.28
C PHE A 47 8.84 4.22 11.85
N GLY A 48 9.74 5.09 11.38
CA GLY A 48 9.69 5.61 10.01
C GLY A 48 9.84 4.52 8.94
N VAL A 49 10.78 3.60 9.14
CA VAL A 49 11.00 2.44 8.25
C VAL A 49 9.78 1.50 8.27
N ALA A 50 9.21 1.23 9.45
CA ALA A 50 8.03 0.39 9.57
C ALA A 50 6.80 1.01 8.88
N GLY A 51 6.55 2.30 9.09
CA GLY A 51 5.43 3.02 8.47
C GLY A 51 5.54 3.08 6.94
N THR A 52 6.73 3.38 6.41
CA THR A 52 6.97 3.41 4.97
C THR A 52 6.87 2.03 4.32
N THR A 53 7.35 0.98 4.99
CA THR A 53 7.20 -0.41 4.55
C THR A 53 5.73 -0.82 4.50
N LEU A 54 4.93 -0.43 5.51
CA LEU A 54 3.51 -0.74 5.55
C LEU A 54 2.74 -0.01 4.43
N ALA A 55 3.09 1.24 4.16
CA ALA A 55 2.53 2.01 3.04
C ALA A 55 2.88 1.38 1.67
N LEU A 56 4.11 0.87 1.52
CA LEU A 56 4.53 0.15 0.32
C LEU A 56 3.71 -1.12 0.12
N LEU A 57 3.58 -1.95 1.17
CA LEU A 57 2.80 -3.20 1.14
C LEU A 57 1.32 -2.93 0.86
N GLY A 58 0.74 -1.91 1.50
CA GLY A 58 -0.63 -1.49 1.25
C GLY A 58 -0.85 -1.09 -0.22
N SER A 59 0.07 -0.31 -0.78
CA SER A 59 0.00 0.11 -2.18
C SER A 59 0.12 -1.07 -3.15
N ILE A 60 1.00 -2.05 -2.86
CA ILE A 60 1.11 -3.29 -3.65
C ILE A 60 -0.18 -4.10 -3.57
N ALA A 61 -0.72 -4.32 -2.37
CA ALA A 61 -1.94 -5.09 -2.17
C ALA A 61 -3.12 -4.49 -2.93
N ILE A 62 -3.28 -3.17 -2.86
CA ILE A 62 -4.31 -2.42 -3.60
C ILE A 62 -4.10 -2.52 -5.12
N LEU A 63 -2.86 -2.55 -5.62
CA LEU A 63 -2.61 -2.66 -7.06
C LEU A 63 -2.83 -4.09 -7.58
N VAL A 64 -2.60 -5.10 -6.73
CA VAL A 64 -2.78 -6.52 -7.08
C VAL A 64 -4.26 -6.93 -7.06
N ASP A 65 -5.10 -6.35 -6.20
CA ASP A 65 -6.51 -6.74 -6.05
C ASP A 65 -7.36 -6.52 -7.34
N PRO A 66 -7.31 -5.34 -8.02
CA PRO A 66 -8.00 -5.13 -9.29
C PRO A 66 -7.42 -5.96 -10.44
N ARG A 67 -6.12 -6.29 -10.40
CA ARG A 67 -5.51 -7.20 -11.39
C ARG A 67 -6.02 -8.64 -11.20
N ARG A 68 -6.19 -9.08 -9.96
CA ARG A 68 -6.77 -10.41 -9.65
C ARG A 68 -8.21 -10.51 -10.13
N ARG A 69 -9.05 -9.50 -9.86
CA ARG A 69 -10.46 -9.49 -10.31
C ARG A 69 -10.61 -9.54 -11.84
N ARG A 70 -9.76 -8.80 -12.58
CA ARG A 70 -9.75 -8.85 -14.06
C ARG A 70 -9.21 -10.15 -14.65
N GLY A 71 -8.40 -10.90 -13.89
CA GLY A 71 -7.92 -12.22 -14.30
C GLY A 71 -9.00 -13.30 -14.18
N THR A 72 -9.84 -13.23 -13.15
CA THR A 72 -10.93 -14.19 -12.91
C THR A 72 -12.17 -14.00 -13.77
N GLU A 73 -12.33 -12.84 -14.43
CA GLU A 73 -13.46 -12.54 -15.32
C GLU A 73 -13.17 -12.90 -16.80
N ARG A 74 -11.95 -13.38 -17.08
CA ARG A 74 -11.47 -13.76 -18.43
C ARG A 74 -11.32 -15.27 -18.64
N ASP A 75 -11.61 -16.09 -17.63
CA ASP A 75 -11.79 -17.55 -17.74
C ASP A 75 -13.29 -17.88 -17.76
#